data_AF-A0A7J7KG12-F1
#
_entry.id   AF-A0A7J7KG12-F1
#
_cell.length_a   1.000
_cell.length_b   1.000
_cell.length_c   1.000
_cell.angle_alpha   90.00
_cell.angle_beta   90.00
_cell.angle_gamma   90.00
#
_symmetry.space_group_name_H-M   'P 1'
#
loop_
_entity.id
_entity.type
_entity.pdbx_description
1 polymer ?
#
loop_
_entity_poly.entity_id
_entity_poly.type
_entity_poly.pdbx_seq_one_letter_code
_entity_poly.pdbx_strand_id
1 'polypeptide(L)'
;MDNNELALALRESHLERIVAYLSRAGVQSNPELLAAGYPDIGWDPVEGERFLDFLRFCVWVNGESVEENANLVVRLLIRRPECLGPALRGESGGGGLLKAMKYGIVMSEQIAAARDSASCNFLLAMADSQGKPYLANCKYDFSSLPSEDNEDYIDMGSAILSFYSTLVDLLGRCAPSEETIKAGRSDSVRARSILRSLVSMADLEGILSLHFLLPEASKPDSVPPGLTPEHKAAMVMFLERVYGIDNQETFFRLIENGFLADLRTSTTLDTSGIAESDFALALNRYLCGAVLPLLTKHAKFFENAEHKSQLMDSLLHTVYRLSKCRSLTAGQFRTVTDFLVAHTSNMRPIMMLKLLGMLTVDLPVLTENTSYEPELFSRALPCLAAIGCALSPDCSVANNMEDLPHVSSDDAYIPHPIETKKVPLPANIAPVLQRFAEHYHDLWCAQMMNDSWLYGEYYDEDDKLHPSLVEFRSLRNKEQKKLVEPAEEAIKAVVAWGWQVSYSNPSNRTQPVSKPSIANMGHSIGSYCPSPVDLKNVALSRDMLSLVEKVSSHQHAVWCKKKKQQLDAIGGGIHPLLVPYDMLTETEKDNYRKHVSELFKFLQTNGFRIAKYVTWVCSKYVHMISLTD
;
A
#
# COMPACT_ATOMS: atom_id res chain seq x y z
N MET A 1 17.83 -28.50 -15.25
CA MET A 1 16.43 -28.10 -14.96
C MET A 1 15.55 -29.31 -15.24
N ASP A 2 14.46 -29.47 -14.48
CA ASP A 2 13.40 -30.48 -14.71
C ASP A 2 13.82 -31.95 -14.76
N ASN A 3 14.95 -32.30 -14.13
CA ASN A 3 15.45 -33.67 -14.08
C ASN A 3 15.85 -34.06 -12.65
N ASN A 4 15.04 -34.93 -12.03
CA ASN A 4 15.24 -35.39 -10.66
C ASN A 4 16.50 -36.25 -10.51
N GLU A 5 16.84 -37.07 -11.52
CA GLU A 5 18.03 -37.94 -11.46
C GLU A 5 19.32 -37.12 -11.42
N LEU A 6 19.41 -36.09 -12.25
CA LEU A 6 20.56 -35.19 -12.27
C LEU A 6 20.65 -34.36 -11.00
N ALA A 7 19.52 -33.93 -10.44
CA ALA A 7 19.49 -33.21 -9.17
C ALA A 7 20.00 -34.08 -8.02
N LEU A 8 19.63 -35.36 -7.95
CA LEU A 8 20.10 -36.31 -6.94
C LEU A 8 21.57 -36.75 -7.17
N ALA A 9 22.08 -36.63 -8.39
CA ALA A 9 23.48 -36.92 -8.72
C ALA A 9 24.45 -35.77 -8.37
N LEU A 10 23.95 -34.62 -7.91
CA LEU A 10 24.78 -33.48 -7.52
C LEU A 10 25.66 -33.83 -6.32
N ARG A 11 26.95 -33.48 -6.43
CA ARG A 11 27.93 -33.66 -5.35
C ARG A 11 28.05 -32.38 -4.54
N GLU A 12 28.34 -32.54 -3.25
CA GLU A 12 28.58 -31.41 -2.34
C GLU A 12 29.67 -30.47 -2.86
N SER A 13 30.75 -31.01 -3.42
CA SER A 13 31.85 -30.23 -3.99
C SER A 13 31.43 -29.30 -5.14
N HIS A 14 30.39 -29.65 -5.89
CA HIS A 14 29.88 -28.80 -6.96
C HIS A 14 29.17 -27.57 -6.38
N LEU A 15 28.30 -27.79 -5.37
CA LEU A 15 27.55 -26.72 -4.71
C LEU A 15 28.48 -25.83 -3.87
N GLU A 16 29.47 -26.39 -3.18
CA GLU A 16 30.49 -25.63 -2.44
C GLU A 16 31.25 -24.65 -3.31
N ARG A 17 31.54 -25.03 -4.56
CA ARG A 17 32.23 -24.17 -5.53
C ARG A 17 31.35 -23.01 -5.96
N ILE A 18 30.07 -23.24 -6.23
CA ILE A 18 29.12 -22.17 -6.55
C ILE A 18 28.96 -21.21 -5.37
N VAL A 19 28.80 -21.74 -4.16
CA VAL A 19 28.71 -20.92 -2.93
C VAL A 19 30.02 -20.15 -2.68
N ALA A 20 31.18 -20.65 -3.12
CA ALA A 20 32.43 -19.89 -3.05
C ALA A 20 32.43 -18.69 -3.99
N TYR A 21 31.91 -18.83 -5.21
CA TYR A 21 31.77 -17.71 -6.13
C TYR A 21 30.74 -16.70 -5.62
N LEU A 22 29.59 -17.16 -5.16
CA LEU A 22 28.57 -16.31 -4.54
C LEU A 22 29.11 -15.53 -3.34
N SER A 23 29.94 -16.15 -2.48
CA SER A 23 30.55 -15.44 -1.35
C SER A 23 31.50 -14.32 -1.78
N ARG A 24 32.15 -14.45 -2.95
CA ARG A 24 33.00 -13.39 -3.50
C ARG A 24 32.17 -12.24 -4.05
N ALA A 25 31.11 -12.55 -4.79
CA ALA A 25 30.16 -11.54 -5.28
C ALA A 25 29.57 -10.70 -4.12
N GLY A 26 29.33 -11.31 -2.95
CA GLY A 26 28.84 -10.59 -1.77
C GLY A 26 29.80 -9.61 -1.09
N VAL A 27 31.09 -9.58 -1.48
CA VAL A 27 32.14 -8.74 -0.86
C VAL A 27 33.06 -8.03 -1.84
N GLN A 28 32.90 -8.25 -3.14
CA GLN A 28 33.73 -7.65 -4.18
C GLN A 28 32.87 -6.86 -5.16
N SER A 29 33.32 -5.66 -5.50
CA SER A 29 32.71 -4.84 -6.55
C SER A 29 33.02 -5.42 -7.93
N ASN A 30 32.08 -5.27 -8.85
CA ASN A 30 32.24 -5.74 -10.23
C ASN A 30 33.18 -4.80 -11.03
N PRO A 31 34.37 -5.27 -11.45
CA PRO A 31 35.33 -4.41 -12.15
C PRO A 31 34.86 -3.98 -13.54
N GLU A 32 34.02 -4.79 -14.21
CA GLU A 32 33.46 -4.48 -15.52
C GLU A 32 32.44 -3.35 -15.43
N LEU A 33 31.56 -3.40 -14.43
CA LEU A 33 30.60 -2.31 -14.17
C LEU A 33 31.31 -1.01 -13.79
N LEU A 34 32.34 -1.07 -12.93
CA LEU A 34 33.13 0.11 -12.58
C LEU A 34 33.82 0.72 -13.81
N ALA A 35 34.36 -0.11 -14.69
CA ALA A 35 34.97 0.35 -15.95
C ALA A 35 33.94 0.99 -16.90
N ALA A 36 32.68 0.52 -16.86
CA ALA A 36 31.56 1.07 -17.63
C ALA A 36 30.92 2.32 -16.99
N GLY A 37 31.45 2.81 -15.86
CA GLY A 37 31.00 4.04 -15.21
C GLY A 37 29.86 3.88 -14.19
N TYR A 38 29.56 2.64 -13.78
CA TYR A 38 28.59 2.37 -12.72
C TYR A 38 29.14 2.71 -11.33
N PRO A 39 28.26 3.06 -10.37
CA PRO A 39 28.67 3.36 -9.00
C PRO A 39 29.21 2.13 -8.27
N ASP A 40 30.21 2.35 -7.42
CA ASP A 40 30.72 1.32 -6.53
C ASP A 40 29.81 1.15 -5.30
N ILE A 41 29.08 0.03 -5.27
CA ILE A 41 28.23 -0.37 -4.14
C ILE A 41 28.92 -1.36 -3.20
N GLY A 42 30.14 -1.82 -3.51
CA GLY A 42 30.94 -2.71 -2.64
C GLY A 42 30.62 -4.22 -2.73
N TRP A 43 29.73 -4.62 -3.62
CA TRP A 43 29.34 -6.01 -3.89
C TRP A 43 28.70 -6.14 -5.28
N ASP A 44 28.51 -7.36 -5.78
CA ASP A 44 27.96 -7.64 -7.10
C ASP A 44 26.59 -8.37 -7.02
N PRO A 45 25.47 -7.62 -7.12
CA PRO A 45 24.14 -8.21 -7.17
C PRO A 45 23.86 -8.97 -8.48
N VAL A 46 24.47 -8.55 -9.60
CA VAL A 46 24.21 -9.11 -10.93
C VAL A 46 24.78 -10.52 -11.05
N GLU A 47 26.05 -10.69 -10.68
CA GLU A 47 26.67 -12.01 -10.67
C GLU A 47 26.09 -12.89 -9.54
N GLY A 48 25.82 -12.29 -8.38
CA GLY A 48 25.20 -12.97 -7.25
C GLY A 48 23.85 -13.61 -7.60
N GLU A 49 22.98 -12.89 -8.31
CA GLU A 49 21.67 -13.40 -8.75
C GLU A 49 21.82 -14.65 -9.63
N ARG A 50 22.75 -14.65 -10.59
CA ARG A 50 22.99 -15.79 -11.48
C ARG A 50 23.37 -17.06 -10.74
N PHE A 51 24.19 -16.94 -9.69
CA PHE A 51 24.55 -18.09 -8.85
C PHE A 51 23.36 -18.58 -8.01
N LEU A 52 22.54 -17.67 -7.48
CA LEU A 52 21.34 -18.02 -6.73
C LEU A 52 20.31 -18.72 -7.63
N ASP A 53 20.12 -18.25 -8.86
CA ASP A 53 19.21 -18.85 -9.81
C ASP A 53 19.66 -20.28 -10.22
N PHE A 54 20.97 -20.50 -10.36
CA PHE A 54 21.50 -21.85 -10.54
C PHE A 54 21.16 -22.77 -9.34
N LEU A 55 21.36 -22.28 -8.11
CA LEU A 55 21.02 -23.03 -6.89
C LEU A 55 19.52 -23.33 -6.82
N ARG A 56 18.67 -22.40 -7.28
CA ARG A 56 17.20 -22.57 -7.33
C ARG A 56 16.81 -23.80 -8.14
N PHE A 57 17.41 -24.00 -9.32
CA PHE A 57 17.18 -25.20 -10.14
C PHE A 57 17.76 -26.50 -9.56
N CYS A 58 18.69 -26.40 -8.61
CA CYS A 58 19.24 -27.58 -7.91
C CYS A 58 18.34 -28.06 -6.77
N VAL A 59 17.58 -27.16 -6.15
CA VAL A 59 16.72 -27.46 -4.99
C VAL A 59 15.26 -27.66 -5.35
N TRP A 60 14.82 -27.18 -6.52
CA TRP A 60 13.43 -27.22 -6.95
C TRP A 60 13.29 -27.79 -8.36
N VAL A 61 12.62 -28.93 -8.46
CA VAL A 61 12.48 -29.68 -9.71
C VAL A 61 11.06 -30.20 -9.83
N ASN A 62 10.41 -29.99 -10.99
CA ASN A 62 9.05 -30.47 -11.27
C ASN A 62 7.98 -30.09 -10.21
N GLY A 63 8.15 -28.94 -9.54
CA GLY A 63 7.21 -28.47 -8.51
C GLY A 63 7.45 -29.06 -7.11
N GLU A 64 8.54 -29.80 -6.91
CA GLU A 64 8.89 -30.41 -5.64
C GLU A 64 10.28 -29.98 -5.15
N SER A 65 10.46 -29.98 -3.83
CA SER A 65 11.74 -29.66 -3.19
C SER A 65 12.61 -30.92 -3.09
N VAL A 66 13.85 -30.82 -3.55
CA VAL A 66 14.85 -31.88 -3.37
C VAL A 66 15.49 -31.68 -1.98
N GLU A 67 14.93 -32.34 -0.96
CA GLU A 67 15.28 -32.09 0.45
C GLU A 67 16.78 -32.23 0.76
N GLU A 68 17.47 -33.18 0.14
CA GLU A 68 18.93 -33.38 0.34
C GLU A 68 19.74 -32.15 -0.13
N ASN A 69 19.43 -31.67 -1.33
CA ASN A 69 20.06 -30.48 -1.90
C ASN A 69 19.69 -29.22 -1.13
N ALA A 70 18.40 -29.05 -0.77
CA ALA A 70 17.92 -27.92 0.01
C ALA A 70 18.64 -27.80 1.37
N ASN A 71 18.73 -28.90 2.11
CA ASN A 71 19.42 -28.94 3.40
C ASN A 71 20.91 -28.60 3.27
N LEU A 72 21.55 -29.07 2.21
CA LEU A 72 22.95 -28.77 1.94
C LEU A 72 23.15 -27.30 1.56
N VAL A 73 22.33 -26.76 0.65
CA VAL A 73 22.40 -25.35 0.23
C VAL A 73 22.21 -24.43 1.43
N VAL A 74 21.18 -24.64 2.26
CA VAL A 74 20.96 -23.84 3.48
C VAL A 74 22.19 -23.91 4.39
N ARG A 75 22.77 -25.10 4.59
CA ARG A 75 23.96 -25.28 5.43
C ARG A 75 25.19 -24.55 4.87
N LEU A 76 25.38 -24.55 3.56
CA LEU A 76 26.51 -23.87 2.92
C LEU A 76 26.35 -22.34 3.00
N LEU A 77 25.15 -21.82 2.77
CA LEU A 77 24.86 -20.38 2.86
C LEU A 77 25.06 -19.84 4.28
N ILE A 78 24.57 -20.52 5.32
CA ILE A 78 24.75 -20.04 6.71
C ILE A 78 26.21 -20.12 7.19
N ARG A 79 27.05 -20.95 6.56
CA ARG A 79 28.48 -21.02 6.86
C ARG A 79 29.28 -19.88 6.22
N ARG A 80 28.69 -19.19 5.25
CA ARG A 80 29.28 -18.05 4.52
C ARG A 80 28.27 -16.93 4.42
N PRO A 81 28.07 -16.14 5.49
CA PRO A 81 27.05 -15.09 5.55
C PRO A 81 27.22 -14.03 4.45
N GLU A 82 28.40 -13.92 3.85
CA GLU A 82 28.68 -13.09 2.67
C GLU A 82 27.74 -13.40 1.50
N CYS A 83 27.26 -14.64 1.38
CA CYS A 83 26.37 -15.07 0.31
C CYS A 83 24.95 -14.46 0.41
N LEU A 84 24.57 -13.94 1.58
CA LEU A 84 23.22 -13.42 1.83
C LEU A 84 23.06 -11.96 1.37
N GLY A 85 24.15 -11.34 0.94
CA GLY A 85 24.22 -9.91 0.65
C GLY A 85 24.38 -9.05 1.91
N PRO A 86 24.75 -7.77 1.74
CA PRO A 86 25.07 -6.88 2.87
C PRO A 86 23.94 -6.68 3.88
N ALA A 87 22.67 -6.74 3.45
CA ALA A 87 21.54 -6.46 4.33
C ALA A 87 21.19 -7.60 5.29
N LEU A 88 21.53 -8.84 4.93
CA LEU A 88 21.13 -10.05 5.66
C LEU A 88 22.29 -10.75 6.39
N ARG A 89 23.53 -10.28 6.24
CA ARG A 89 24.74 -10.92 6.82
C ARG A 89 24.98 -10.65 8.32
N GLY A 90 24.10 -9.91 8.99
CA GLY A 90 24.07 -9.77 10.46
C GLY A 90 25.14 -8.87 11.09
N GLU A 91 26.00 -8.22 10.30
CA GLU A 91 26.88 -7.16 10.79
C GLU A 91 26.02 -5.96 11.24
N SER A 92 26.42 -5.29 12.32
CA SER A 92 25.65 -4.26 13.05
C SER A 92 25.25 -2.99 12.25
N GLY A 93 25.39 -3.00 10.92
CA GLY A 93 24.88 -2.01 9.97
C GLY A 93 23.88 -2.55 8.93
N GLY A 94 23.57 -3.86 8.92
CA GLY A 94 22.59 -4.45 8.00
C GLY A 94 21.17 -4.07 8.39
N GLY A 95 20.56 -3.13 7.68
CA GLY A 95 19.24 -2.60 8.03
C GLY A 95 18.03 -3.48 7.70
N GLY A 96 18.24 -4.78 7.46
CA GLY A 96 17.20 -5.76 7.15
C GLY A 96 16.77 -5.76 5.67
N LEU A 97 16.01 -6.80 5.30
CA LEU A 97 15.57 -7.01 3.92
C LEU A 97 14.66 -5.88 3.43
N LEU A 98 13.74 -5.40 4.27
CA LEU A 98 12.83 -4.31 3.89
C LEU A 98 13.59 -3.03 3.49
N LYS A 99 14.65 -2.70 4.24
CA LYS A 99 15.49 -1.53 3.94
C LYS A 99 16.23 -1.72 2.61
N ALA A 100 16.76 -2.92 2.36
CA ALA A 100 17.45 -3.23 1.12
C ALA A 100 16.52 -3.14 -0.11
N MET A 101 15.28 -3.64 0.02
CA MET A 101 14.27 -3.54 -1.04
C MET A 101 13.87 -2.08 -1.29
N LYS A 102 13.66 -1.28 -0.24
CA LYS A 102 13.40 0.16 -0.39
C LYS A 102 14.56 0.90 -1.07
N TYR A 103 15.79 0.55 -0.70
CA TYR A 103 17.00 1.11 -1.30
C TYR A 103 17.08 0.79 -2.81
N GLY A 104 16.82 -0.46 -3.20
CA GLY A 104 16.78 -0.86 -4.61
C GLY A 104 15.71 -0.13 -5.42
N ILE A 105 14.51 0.08 -4.85
CA ILE A 105 13.43 0.86 -5.48
C ILE A 105 13.87 2.30 -5.70
N VAL A 106 14.34 2.98 -4.65
CA VAL A 106 14.77 4.38 -4.73
C VAL A 106 15.91 4.55 -5.74
N MET A 107 16.88 3.63 -5.76
CA MET A 107 17.98 3.66 -6.71
C MET A 107 17.49 3.53 -8.16
N SER A 108 16.59 2.59 -8.45
CA SER A 108 16.01 2.40 -9.79
C SER A 108 15.19 3.61 -10.23
N GLU A 109 14.36 4.18 -9.34
CA GLU A 109 13.60 5.40 -9.60
C GLU A 109 14.51 6.60 -9.89
N GLN A 110 15.61 6.77 -9.16
CA GLN A 110 16.56 7.85 -9.40
C GLN A 110 17.34 7.68 -10.70
N ILE A 111 17.73 6.44 -11.04
CA ILE A 111 18.34 6.13 -12.32
C ILE A 111 17.38 6.56 -13.44
N ALA A 112 16.08 6.19 -13.35
CA ALA A 112 15.08 6.63 -14.31
C ALA A 112 14.90 8.16 -14.35
N ALA A 113 14.87 8.83 -13.18
CA ALA A 113 14.74 10.28 -13.10
C ALA A 113 15.94 11.05 -13.65
N ALA A 114 17.15 10.49 -13.54
CA ALA A 114 18.38 11.11 -14.04
C ALA A 114 18.50 11.06 -15.58
N ARG A 115 17.80 10.12 -16.23
CA ARG A 115 17.87 9.92 -17.68
C ARG A 115 17.16 11.02 -18.46
N ASP A 116 15.91 11.30 -18.10
CA ASP A 116 15.10 12.27 -18.84
C ASP A 116 14.10 13.03 -17.96
N SER A 117 13.74 14.22 -18.42
CA SER A 117 12.88 15.13 -17.68
C SER A 117 11.42 14.68 -17.63
N ALA A 118 10.95 13.84 -18.55
CA ALA A 118 9.59 13.31 -18.51
C ALA A 118 9.46 12.25 -17.41
N SER A 119 10.39 11.29 -17.34
CA SER A 119 10.47 10.30 -16.26
C SER A 119 10.59 10.96 -14.88
N CYS A 120 11.43 12.00 -14.75
CA CYS A 120 11.55 12.79 -13.52
C CYS A 120 10.23 13.47 -13.12
N ASN A 121 9.54 14.11 -14.08
CA ASN A 121 8.24 14.75 -13.83
C ASN A 121 7.16 13.72 -13.46
N PHE A 122 7.17 12.54 -14.08
CA PHE A 122 6.25 11.45 -13.80
C PHE A 122 6.43 10.92 -12.38
N LEU A 123 7.66 10.60 -11.98
CA LEU A 123 7.98 10.14 -10.63
C LEU A 123 7.61 11.19 -9.56
N LEU A 124 7.85 12.48 -9.83
CA LEU A 124 7.43 13.57 -8.96
C LEU A 124 5.91 13.71 -8.84
N ALA A 125 5.15 13.40 -9.89
CA ALA A 125 3.69 13.41 -9.86
C ALA A 125 3.12 12.18 -9.14
N MET A 126 3.79 11.03 -9.25
CA MET A 126 3.43 9.79 -8.57
C MET A 126 3.71 9.84 -7.07
N ALA A 127 4.76 10.56 -6.64
CA ALA A 127 5.06 10.79 -5.24
C ALA A 127 3.85 11.32 -4.44
N ASP A 128 3.56 10.69 -3.31
CA ASP A 128 2.42 11.04 -2.46
C ASP A 128 2.57 12.40 -1.78
N SER A 129 1.42 13.00 -1.45
CA SER A 129 1.30 14.27 -0.73
C SER A 129 1.84 14.26 0.71
N GLN A 130 2.33 13.12 1.21
CA GLN A 130 2.97 12.96 2.53
C GLN A 130 4.48 13.23 2.50
N GLY A 131 5.05 13.66 1.38
CA GLY A 131 6.36 14.33 1.41
C GLY A 131 7.53 13.44 1.81
N LYS A 132 7.50 12.13 1.52
CA LYS A 132 8.77 11.42 1.28
C LYS A 132 9.26 11.85 -0.09
N PRO A 133 10.39 12.59 -0.21
CA PRO A 133 11.00 12.78 -1.51
C PRO A 133 11.44 11.40 -1.99
N TYR A 134 10.70 10.80 -2.92
CA TYR A 134 11.15 9.59 -3.64
C TYR A 134 12.44 9.88 -4.42
N LEU A 135 12.71 11.16 -4.71
CA LEU A 135 14.04 11.67 -5.04
C LEU A 135 14.78 12.10 -3.77
N ALA A 136 15.00 11.17 -2.83
CA ALA A 136 16.07 11.34 -1.86
C ALA A 136 17.38 11.58 -2.64
N ASN A 137 18.33 12.36 -2.12
CA ASN A 137 19.63 12.45 -2.81
C ASN A 137 20.31 11.09 -2.65
N CYS A 138 20.43 10.32 -3.73
CA CYS A 138 21.35 9.19 -3.71
C CYS A 138 22.76 9.72 -3.56
N LYS A 139 23.59 8.99 -2.82
CA LYS A 139 25.03 9.28 -2.72
C LYS A 139 25.73 9.23 -4.09
N TYR A 140 25.11 8.58 -5.07
CA TYR A 140 25.68 8.26 -6.37
C TYR A 140 25.17 9.21 -7.45
N ASP A 141 26.09 9.59 -8.34
CA ASP A 141 25.77 10.31 -9.58
C ASP A 141 25.51 9.29 -10.70
N PHE A 142 24.36 9.42 -11.36
CA PHE A 142 23.91 8.53 -12.43
C PHE A 142 24.01 9.16 -13.82
N SER A 143 24.51 10.40 -13.93
CA SER A 143 24.58 11.14 -15.19
C SER A 143 25.58 10.54 -16.20
N SER A 144 26.51 9.71 -15.74
CA SER A 144 27.55 9.06 -16.55
C SER A 144 27.21 7.63 -16.98
N LEU A 145 25.99 7.15 -16.73
CA LEU A 145 25.58 5.79 -17.08
C LEU A 145 25.48 5.57 -18.60
N PRO A 146 25.70 4.33 -19.09
CA PRO A 146 25.44 3.98 -20.49
C PRO A 146 23.99 4.22 -20.91
N SER A 147 23.75 4.36 -22.22
CA SER A 147 22.38 4.46 -22.78
C SER A 147 21.57 3.18 -22.52
N GLU A 148 20.26 3.31 -22.30
CA GLU A 148 19.35 2.16 -22.16
C GLU A 148 19.27 1.29 -23.41
N ASP A 149 19.51 1.87 -24.59
CA ASP A 149 19.53 1.11 -25.84
C ASP A 149 20.75 0.18 -25.94
N ASN A 150 21.69 0.26 -24.99
CA ASN A 150 22.80 -0.66 -24.92
C ASN A 150 22.30 -2.01 -24.37
N GLU A 151 22.58 -3.10 -25.09
CA GLU A 151 22.20 -4.46 -24.68
C GLU A 151 22.81 -4.86 -23.33
N ASP A 152 23.96 -4.27 -22.97
CA ASP A 152 24.64 -4.49 -21.69
C ASP A 152 24.18 -3.52 -20.59
N TYR A 153 23.14 -2.72 -20.84
CA TYR A 153 22.61 -1.78 -19.86
C TYR A 153 22.02 -2.52 -18.66
N ILE A 154 22.49 -2.15 -17.47
CA ILE A 154 21.98 -2.67 -16.19
C ILE A 154 21.38 -1.53 -15.37
N ASP A 155 20.15 -1.73 -14.89
CA ASP A 155 19.61 -0.96 -13.78
C ASP A 155 20.09 -1.58 -12.46
N MET A 156 21.02 -0.90 -11.79
CA MET A 156 21.61 -1.38 -10.53
C MET A 156 20.58 -1.51 -9.40
N GLY A 157 19.55 -0.64 -9.37
CA GLY A 157 18.48 -0.74 -8.39
C GLY A 157 17.63 -2.00 -8.62
N SER A 158 17.29 -2.27 -9.89
CA SER A 158 16.61 -3.50 -10.30
C SER A 158 17.44 -4.75 -9.96
N ALA A 159 18.75 -4.75 -10.24
CA ALA A 159 19.64 -5.87 -9.91
C ALA A 159 19.67 -6.19 -8.40
N ILE A 160 19.64 -5.17 -7.53
CA ILE A 160 19.56 -5.37 -6.07
C ILE A 160 18.24 -6.06 -5.70
N LEU A 161 17.12 -5.62 -6.29
CA LEU A 161 15.81 -6.21 -6.03
C LEU A 161 15.75 -7.66 -6.51
N SER A 162 16.28 -7.96 -7.70
CA SER A 162 16.34 -9.30 -8.28
C SER A 162 17.22 -10.24 -7.45
N PHE A 163 18.38 -9.78 -6.97
CA PHE A 163 19.24 -10.56 -6.07
C PHE A 163 18.50 -10.99 -4.81
N TYR A 164 17.92 -10.03 -4.07
CA TYR A 164 17.23 -10.33 -2.81
C TYR A 164 15.96 -11.14 -3.03
N SER A 165 15.22 -10.89 -4.11
CA SER A 165 14.03 -11.67 -4.46
C SER A 165 14.38 -13.12 -4.81
N THR A 166 15.43 -13.33 -5.60
CA THR A 166 15.92 -14.68 -5.95
C THR A 166 16.47 -15.41 -4.73
N LEU A 167 17.17 -14.71 -3.82
CA LEU A 167 17.63 -15.27 -2.55
C LEU A 167 16.44 -15.74 -1.69
N VAL A 168 15.41 -14.90 -1.53
CA VAL A 168 14.22 -15.24 -0.75
C VAL A 168 13.43 -16.38 -1.40
N ASP A 169 13.28 -16.37 -2.73
CA ASP A 169 12.66 -17.46 -3.49
C ASP A 169 13.42 -18.79 -3.29
N LEU A 170 14.75 -18.79 -3.40
CA LEU A 170 15.60 -19.94 -3.13
C LEU A 170 15.41 -20.47 -1.70
N LEU A 171 15.46 -19.59 -0.70
CA LEU A 171 15.29 -19.96 0.70
C LEU A 171 13.88 -20.52 0.97
N GLY A 172 12.86 -19.98 0.31
CA GLY A 172 11.48 -20.47 0.38
C GLY A 172 11.34 -21.87 -0.22
N ARG A 173 12.02 -22.14 -1.34
CA ARG A 173 12.05 -23.47 -1.97
C ARG A 173 12.85 -24.50 -1.18
N CYS A 174 13.83 -24.04 -0.40
CA CYS A 174 14.57 -24.87 0.54
C CYS A 174 13.77 -25.25 1.80
N ALA A 175 12.62 -24.59 2.05
CA ALA A 175 11.82 -24.90 3.22
C ALA A 175 11.21 -26.32 3.14
N PRO A 176 11.22 -27.10 4.24
CA PRO A 176 10.62 -28.42 4.26
C PRO A 176 9.11 -28.35 3.98
N SER A 177 8.54 -29.44 3.44
CA SER A 177 7.11 -29.50 3.11
C SER A 177 6.22 -29.45 4.36
N GLU A 178 4.97 -29.01 4.18
CA GLU A 178 4.00 -28.90 5.28
C GLU A 178 3.76 -30.28 5.96
N GLU A 179 3.81 -31.35 5.18
CA GLU A 179 3.64 -32.73 5.65
C GLU A 179 4.83 -33.20 6.50
N THR A 180 6.07 -32.93 6.07
CA THR A 180 7.26 -33.33 6.84
C THR A 180 7.41 -32.55 8.14
N ILE A 181 6.93 -31.30 8.16
CA ILE A 181 6.81 -30.50 9.38
C ILE A 181 5.77 -31.11 10.32
N LYS A 182 4.57 -31.47 9.83
CA LYS A 182 3.53 -32.12 10.65
C LYS A 182 3.96 -33.46 11.22
N ALA A 183 4.83 -34.17 10.50
CA ALA A 183 5.45 -35.41 10.98
C ALA A 183 6.46 -35.21 12.13
N GLY A 184 6.79 -33.97 12.51
CA GLY A 184 7.59 -33.65 13.70
C GLY A 184 9.08 -33.98 13.58
N ARG A 185 9.63 -34.08 12.36
CA ARG A 185 11.06 -34.36 12.16
C ARG A 185 11.92 -33.20 12.69
N SER A 186 12.87 -33.51 13.59
CA SER A 186 13.71 -32.51 14.26
C SER A 186 14.51 -31.64 13.29
N ASP A 187 15.01 -32.24 12.20
CA ASP A 187 15.82 -31.53 11.20
C ASP A 187 14.98 -30.54 10.39
N SER A 188 13.74 -30.91 10.03
CA SER A 188 12.79 -30.04 9.33
C SER A 188 12.37 -28.85 10.20
N VAL A 189 12.11 -29.09 11.49
CA VAL A 189 11.79 -28.01 12.45
C VAL A 189 12.97 -27.06 12.63
N ARG A 190 14.19 -27.60 12.73
CA ARG A 190 15.41 -26.80 12.83
C ARG A 190 15.66 -25.96 11.59
N ALA A 191 15.55 -26.55 10.39
CA ALA A 191 15.71 -25.84 9.12
C ALA A 191 14.71 -24.68 9.01
N ARG A 192 13.44 -24.93 9.35
CA ARG A 192 12.39 -23.89 9.37
C ARG A 192 12.71 -22.76 10.35
N SER A 193 13.24 -23.08 11.54
CA SER A 193 13.66 -22.06 12.51
C SER A 193 14.82 -21.20 12.02
N ILE A 194 15.77 -21.79 11.28
CA ILE A 194 16.89 -21.04 10.67
C ILE A 194 16.33 -20.06 9.63
N LEU A 195 15.46 -20.53 8.73
CA LEU A 195 14.86 -19.68 7.70
C LEU A 195 14.09 -18.49 8.30
N ARG A 196 13.32 -18.71 9.37
CA ARG A 196 12.61 -17.66 10.12
C ARG A 196 13.53 -16.65 10.81
N SER A 197 14.80 -17.01 11.06
CA SER A 197 15.79 -16.10 11.65
C SER A 197 16.52 -15.25 10.61
N LEU A 198 16.56 -15.70 9.35
CA LEU A 198 17.21 -14.96 8.27
C LEU A 198 16.32 -13.88 7.68
N VAL A 199 15.04 -14.18 7.48
CA VAL A 199 14.06 -13.24 6.91
C VAL A 199 12.91 -13.12 7.90
N SER A 200 12.69 -11.92 8.42
CA SER A 200 11.66 -11.68 9.43
C SER A 200 10.26 -11.55 8.81
N MET A 201 9.22 -11.88 9.59
CA MET A 201 7.83 -11.65 9.19
C MET A 201 7.55 -10.16 8.92
N ALA A 202 8.16 -9.27 9.70
CA ALA A 202 8.00 -7.83 9.55
C ALA A 202 8.59 -7.32 8.23
N ASP A 203 9.72 -7.89 7.78
CA ASP A 203 10.28 -7.57 6.48
C ASP A 203 9.34 -8.00 5.34
N LEU A 204 8.81 -9.22 5.39
CA LEU A 204 7.90 -9.74 4.37
C LEU A 204 6.63 -8.88 4.27
N GLU A 205 5.98 -8.60 5.40
CA GLU A 205 4.79 -7.76 5.43
C GLU A 205 5.10 -6.34 4.93
N GLY A 206 6.25 -5.78 5.32
CA GLY A 206 6.71 -4.48 4.86
C GLY A 206 6.90 -4.44 3.33
N ILE A 207 7.52 -5.46 2.74
CA ILE A 207 7.79 -5.51 1.29
C ILE A 207 6.48 -5.70 0.52
N LEU A 208 5.60 -6.59 1.01
CA LEU A 208 4.28 -6.80 0.39
C LEU A 208 3.41 -5.55 0.46
N SER A 209 3.64 -4.65 1.43
CA SER A 209 2.94 -3.36 1.53
C SER A 209 3.48 -2.24 0.62
N LEU A 210 4.62 -2.45 -0.05
CA LEU A 210 5.17 -1.47 -0.98
C LEU A 210 4.29 -1.38 -2.23
N HIS A 211 4.13 -0.19 -2.79
CA HIS A 211 3.35 0.00 -4.01
C HIS A 211 4.21 -0.18 -5.26
N PHE A 212 3.58 -0.68 -6.32
CA PHE A 212 4.21 -0.69 -7.65
C PHE A 212 4.17 0.70 -8.27
N LEU A 213 5.24 1.05 -8.98
CA LEU A 213 5.18 2.12 -9.96
C LEU A 213 4.49 1.57 -11.22
N LEU A 214 3.52 2.31 -11.74
CA LEU A 214 2.73 1.85 -12.88
C LEU A 214 3.32 2.36 -14.20
N PRO A 215 3.29 1.57 -15.28
CA PRO A 215 3.81 1.97 -16.57
C PRO A 215 3.07 3.21 -17.10
N GLU A 216 3.81 4.06 -17.82
CA GLU A 216 3.23 5.24 -18.45
C GLU A 216 2.31 4.85 -19.60
N ALA A 217 1.18 5.55 -19.75
CA ALA A 217 0.27 5.34 -20.88
C ALA A 217 0.94 5.62 -22.24
N SER A 218 1.99 6.45 -22.24
CA SER A 218 2.81 6.78 -23.42
C SER A 218 3.76 5.64 -23.85
N LYS A 219 4.17 4.78 -22.91
CA LYS A 219 5.16 3.71 -23.08
C LYS A 219 4.71 2.44 -22.35
N PRO A 220 3.63 1.78 -22.81
CA PRO A 220 3.02 0.66 -22.10
C PRO A 220 3.92 -0.58 -22.00
N ASP A 221 4.85 -0.76 -22.94
CA ASP A 221 5.74 -1.92 -23.02
C ASP A 221 7.06 -1.72 -22.23
N SER A 222 7.28 -0.53 -21.66
CA SER A 222 8.45 -0.28 -20.82
C SER A 222 8.25 -0.92 -19.45
N VAL A 223 9.26 -1.66 -18.97
CA VAL A 223 9.27 -2.13 -17.58
C VAL A 223 9.39 -0.89 -16.67
N PRO A 224 8.44 -0.65 -15.74
CA PRO A 224 8.53 0.47 -14.84
C PRO A 224 9.71 0.28 -13.87
N PRO A 225 10.43 1.35 -13.49
CA PRO A 225 11.52 1.25 -12.53
C PRO A 225 11.02 0.80 -11.15
N GLY A 226 11.89 0.13 -10.41
CA GLY A 226 11.65 -0.33 -9.06
C GLY A 226 11.02 -1.72 -8.97
N LEU A 227 9.95 -1.84 -8.17
CA LEU A 227 9.40 -3.13 -7.77
C LEU A 227 8.59 -3.78 -8.91
N THR A 228 8.86 -5.06 -9.20
CA THR A 228 8.09 -5.87 -10.15
C THR A 228 7.21 -6.89 -9.44
N PRO A 229 6.16 -7.42 -10.09
CA PRO A 229 5.31 -8.46 -9.50
C PRO A 229 6.06 -9.74 -9.10
N GLU A 230 7.14 -10.07 -9.82
CA GLU A 230 7.98 -11.24 -9.53
C GLU A 230 8.71 -11.10 -8.18
N HIS A 231 9.15 -9.88 -7.83
CA HIS A 231 9.75 -9.60 -6.53
C HIS A 231 8.78 -9.92 -5.38
N LYS A 232 7.51 -9.50 -5.50
CA LYS A 232 6.50 -9.84 -4.48
C LYS A 232 6.12 -11.32 -4.50
N ALA A 233 6.10 -11.96 -5.66
CA ALA A 233 5.81 -13.40 -5.77
C ALA A 233 6.79 -14.25 -4.94
N ALA A 234 8.08 -13.91 -4.99
CA ALA A 234 9.11 -14.54 -4.16
C ALA A 234 8.81 -14.41 -2.66
N MET A 235 8.39 -13.22 -2.21
CA MET A 235 8.02 -12.97 -0.80
C MET A 235 6.81 -13.80 -0.38
N VAL A 236 5.78 -13.89 -1.23
CA VAL A 236 4.57 -14.69 -0.95
C VAL A 236 4.91 -16.18 -0.86
N MET A 237 5.78 -16.67 -1.75
CA MET A 237 6.18 -18.08 -1.73
C MET A 237 6.98 -18.43 -0.46
N PHE A 238 7.90 -17.56 -0.04
CA PHE A 238 8.61 -17.74 1.23
C PHE A 238 7.65 -17.67 2.43
N LEU A 239 6.75 -16.70 2.44
CA LEU A 239 5.72 -16.54 3.47
C LEU A 239 4.90 -17.81 3.63
N GLU A 240 4.35 -18.34 2.53
CA GLU A 240 3.51 -19.53 2.55
C GLU A 240 4.25 -20.75 3.09
N ARG A 241 5.49 -20.97 2.64
CA ARG A 241 6.24 -22.20 2.96
C ARG A 241 6.94 -22.17 4.32
N VAL A 242 7.49 -21.03 4.71
CA VAL A 242 8.29 -20.90 5.93
C VAL A 242 7.43 -20.48 7.12
N TYR A 243 6.54 -19.51 6.92
CA TYR A 243 5.68 -19.02 8.00
C TYR A 243 4.34 -19.75 8.02
N GLY A 244 3.67 -19.86 6.87
CA GLY A 244 2.25 -20.18 6.82
C GLY A 244 1.40 -19.04 7.36
N ILE A 245 0.07 -19.19 7.30
CA ILE A 245 -0.88 -18.25 7.90
C ILE A 245 -1.65 -18.97 9.01
N ASP A 246 -1.13 -18.85 10.22
CA ASP A 246 -1.64 -19.61 11.37
C ASP A 246 -2.79 -18.90 12.09
N ASN A 247 -2.99 -17.59 11.87
CA ASN A 247 -3.99 -16.79 12.57
C ASN A 247 -4.73 -15.80 11.65
N GLN A 248 -5.93 -15.44 12.08
CA GLN A 248 -6.85 -14.55 11.37
C GLN A 248 -6.35 -13.09 11.30
N GLU A 249 -5.61 -12.63 12.30
CA GLU A 249 -5.10 -11.25 12.36
C GLU A 249 -4.04 -10.99 11.28
N THR A 250 -3.04 -11.87 11.17
CA THR A 250 -2.02 -11.84 10.12
C THR A 250 -2.66 -11.93 8.74
N PHE A 251 -3.65 -12.82 8.57
CA PHE A 251 -4.39 -12.95 7.32
C PHE A 251 -5.03 -11.63 6.87
N PHE A 252 -5.77 -10.96 7.76
CA PHE A 252 -6.39 -9.67 7.43
C PHE A 252 -5.39 -8.55 7.25
N ARG A 253 -4.28 -8.55 8.01
CA ARG A 253 -3.22 -7.56 7.86
C ARG A 253 -2.55 -7.64 6.49
N LEU A 254 -2.31 -8.84 5.97
CA LEU A 254 -1.74 -9.06 4.64
C LEU A 254 -2.69 -8.60 3.52
N ILE A 255 -4.00 -8.86 3.67
CA ILE A 255 -5.00 -8.37 2.73
C ILE A 255 -5.05 -6.84 2.75
N GLU A 256 -5.19 -6.25 3.94
CA GLU A 256 -5.41 -4.82 4.15
C GLU A 256 -4.20 -3.98 3.73
N ASN A 257 -2.99 -4.41 4.08
CA ASN A 257 -1.79 -3.61 3.88
C ASN A 257 -1.00 -3.96 2.61
N GLY A 258 -1.27 -5.09 1.95
CA GLY A 258 -0.51 -5.53 0.77
C GLY A 258 -1.39 -5.91 -0.41
N PHE A 259 -2.08 -7.05 -0.31
CA PHE A 259 -2.71 -7.68 -1.47
C PHE A 259 -3.85 -6.88 -2.08
N LEU A 260 -4.62 -6.14 -1.29
CA LEU A 260 -5.72 -5.35 -1.82
C LEU A 260 -5.24 -4.21 -2.73
N ALA A 261 -4.11 -3.57 -2.41
CA ALA A 261 -3.52 -2.56 -3.27
C ALA A 261 -3.04 -3.15 -4.61
N ASP A 262 -2.47 -4.37 -4.58
CA ASP A 262 -2.03 -5.07 -5.78
C ASP A 262 -3.22 -5.48 -6.68
N LEU A 263 -4.31 -5.97 -6.07
CA LEU A 263 -5.55 -6.30 -6.79
C LEU A 263 -6.18 -5.07 -7.44
N ARG A 264 -6.24 -3.94 -6.72
CA ARG A 264 -6.73 -2.66 -7.28
C ARG A 264 -5.88 -2.23 -8.46
N THR A 265 -4.56 -2.35 -8.33
CA THR A 265 -3.61 -2.00 -9.39
C THR A 265 -3.93 -2.74 -10.69
N SER A 266 -4.15 -4.07 -10.64
CA SER A 266 -4.53 -4.86 -11.81
C SER A 266 -5.84 -4.38 -12.46
N THR A 267 -6.89 -4.18 -11.66
CA THR A 267 -8.18 -3.69 -12.19
C THR A 267 -8.09 -2.27 -12.78
N THR A 268 -7.12 -1.47 -12.32
CA THR A 268 -6.94 -0.10 -12.81
C THR A 268 -6.20 -0.08 -14.14
N LEU A 269 -5.20 -0.96 -14.32
CA LEU A 269 -4.48 -1.14 -15.60
C LEU A 269 -5.40 -1.61 -16.74
N ASP A 270 -6.39 -2.44 -16.42
CA ASP A 270 -7.38 -2.92 -17.39
C ASP A 270 -8.32 -1.79 -17.84
N THR A 271 -8.75 -0.92 -16.91
CA THR A 271 -9.63 0.22 -17.21
C THR A 271 -8.93 1.29 -18.07
N SER A 272 -7.60 1.40 -17.98
CA SER A 272 -6.81 2.39 -18.72
C SER A 272 -6.36 1.92 -20.11
N GLY A 273 -6.74 0.72 -20.56
CA GLY A 273 -6.34 0.18 -21.85
C GLY A 273 -4.88 -0.29 -21.94
N ILE A 274 -4.21 -0.49 -20.79
CA ILE A 274 -2.82 -1.00 -20.67
C ILE A 274 -2.86 -2.49 -20.23
N ALA A 275 -3.98 -3.16 -20.46
CA ALA A 275 -4.26 -4.51 -19.96
C ALA A 275 -3.30 -5.58 -20.51
N GLU A 276 -2.74 -5.34 -21.69
CA GLU A 276 -1.86 -6.28 -22.43
C GLU A 276 -0.37 -6.01 -22.22
N SER A 277 0.01 -5.00 -21.44
CA SER A 277 1.43 -4.74 -21.13
C SER A 277 2.07 -5.93 -20.38
N ASP A 278 3.37 -6.13 -20.60
CA ASP A 278 4.14 -7.18 -19.90
C ASP A 278 4.02 -7.05 -18.37
N PHE A 279 3.98 -5.82 -17.85
CA PHE A 279 3.75 -5.55 -16.44
C PHE A 279 2.37 -6.01 -15.97
N ALA A 280 1.29 -5.68 -16.70
CA ALA A 280 -0.05 -6.11 -16.36
C ALA A 280 -0.21 -7.64 -16.40
N LEU A 281 0.39 -8.29 -17.40
CA LEU A 281 0.41 -9.75 -17.51
C LEU A 281 1.20 -10.40 -16.37
N ALA A 282 2.36 -9.86 -16.01
CA ALA A 282 3.15 -10.32 -14.87
C ALA A 282 2.38 -10.13 -13.55
N LEU A 283 1.68 -9.02 -13.38
CA LEU A 283 0.84 -8.76 -12.21
C LEU A 283 -0.30 -9.77 -12.11
N ASN A 284 -0.97 -10.09 -13.22
CA ASN A 284 -2.01 -11.12 -13.26
C ASN A 284 -1.47 -12.52 -12.94
N ARG A 285 -0.24 -12.85 -13.38
CA ARG A 285 0.45 -14.10 -13.01
C ARG A 285 0.76 -14.16 -11.51
N TYR A 286 1.27 -13.08 -10.93
CA TYR A 286 1.51 -12.99 -9.48
C TYR A 286 0.21 -13.13 -8.67
N LEU A 287 -0.84 -12.38 -9.03
CA LEU A 287 -2.11 -12.39 -8.31
C LEU A 287 -2.78 -13.77 -8.39
N CYS A 288 -2.87 -14.36 -9.57
CA CYS A 288 -3.55 -15.64 -9.77
C CYS A 288 -2.67 -16.85 -9.46
N GLY A 289 -1.35 -16.70 -9.45
CA GLY A 289 -0.40 -17.78 -9.17
C GLY A 289 -0.04 -17.91 -7.70
N ALA A 290 0.01 -16.80 -6.96
CA ALA A 290 0.47 -16.78 -5.57
C ALA A 290 -0.61 -16.24 -4.61
N VAL A 291 -1.16 -15.04 -4.88
CA VAL A 291 -2.04 -14.34 -3.92
C VAL A 291 -3.41 -15.00 -3.77
N LEU A 292 -4.18 -15.12 -4.86
CA LEU A 292 -5.53 -15.68 -4.81
C LEU A 292 -5.56 -17.14 -4.33
N PRO A 293 -4.64 -18.04 -4.73
CA PRO A 293 -4.57 -19.38 -4.15
C PRO A 293 -4.33 -19.36 -2.64
N LEU A 294 -3.38 -18.54 -2.16
CA LEU A 294 -3.10 -18.38 -0.74
C LEU A 294 -4.33 -17.91 0.04
N LEU A 295 -5.06 -16.92 -0.48
CA LEU A 295 -6.27 -16.43 0.16
C LEU A 295 -7.39 -17.47 0.14
N THR A 296 -7.54 -18.19 -0.97
CA THR A 296 -8.54 -19.27 -1.14
C THR A 296 -8.33 -20.39 -0.13
N LYS A 297 -7.09 -20.81 0.13
CA LYS A 297 -6.73 -21.82 1.14
C LYS A 297 -7.18 -21.42 2.56
N HIS A 298 -7.33 -20.13 2.83
CA HIS A 298 -7.64 -19.58 4.15
C HIS A 298 -9.04 -18.94 4.23
N ALA A 299 -9.95 -19.23 3.28
CA ALA A 299 -11.31 -18.68 3.25
C ALA A 299 -12.10 -18.88 4.56
N LYS A 300 -11.83 -19.96 5.30
CA LYS A 300 -12.40 -20.24 6.63
C LYS A 300 -12.22 -19.12 7.66
N PHE A 301 -11.18 -18.28 7.52
CA PHE A 301 -10.97 -17.15 8.42
C PHE A 301 -12.04 -16.06 8.29
N PHE A 302 -12.95 -16.13 7.32
CA PHE A 302 -14.04 -15.18 7.16
C PHE A 302 -15.35 -15.53 7.88
N GLU A 303 -15.53 -16.77 8.37
CA GLU A 303 -16.81 -17.25 8.93
C GLU A 303 -17.33 -16.38 10.09
N ASN A 304 -16.42 -15.84 10.91
CA ASN A 304 -16.73 -15.03 12.10
C ASN A 304 -16.10 -13.62 12.08
N ALA A 305 -15.90 -13.04 10.89
CA ALA A 305 -15.14 -11.80 10.70
C ALA A 305 -15.99 -10.53 10.48
N GLU A 306 -17.14 -10.38 11.15
CA GLU A 306 -18.05 -9.22 10.94
C GLU A 306 -17.37 -7.85 11.14
N HIS A 307 -16.46 -7.78 12.10
CA HIS A 307 -15.70 -6.58 12.42
C HIS A 307 -14.78 -6.13 11.27
N LYS A 308 -14.52 -6.99 10.27
CA LYS A 308 -13.77 -6.71 9.04
C LYS A 308 -14.64 -6.69 7.77
N SER A 309 -15.95 -6.55 7.91
CA SER A 309 -16.92 -6.50 6.79
C SER A 309 -16.57 -5.49 5.70
N GLN A 310 -16.10 -4.29 6.05
CA GLN A 310 -15.72 -3.27 5.05
C GLN A 310 -14.51 -3.68 4.21
N LEU A 311 -13.48 -4.27 4.83
CA LEU A 311 -12.32 -4.79 4.13
C LEU A 311 -12.73 -5.90 3.16
N MET A 312 -13.66 -6.75 3.60
CA MET A 312 -14.19 -7.83 2.79
C MET A 312 -14.98 -7.32 1.58
N ASP A 313 -15.86 -6.33 1.78
CA ASP A 313 -16.61 -5.70 0.69
C ASP A 313 -15.65 -5.17 -0.39
N SER A 314 -14.60 -4.46 0.02
CA SER A 314 -13.59 -3.92 -0.90
C SER A 314 -12.83 -5.03 -1.64
N LEU A 315 -12.46 -6.10 -0.93
CA LEU A 315 -11.78 -7.26 -1.52
C LEU A 315 -12.65 -7.96 -2.56
N LEU A 316 -13.88 -8.34 -2.20
CA LEU A 316 -14.80 -9.04 -3.09
C LEU A 316 -15.17 -8.20 -4.30
N HIS A 317 -15.45 -6.91 -4.09
CA HIS A 317 -15.72 -5.98 -5.18
C HIS A 317 -14.53 -5.90 -6.15
N THR A 318 -13.30 -5.81 -5.62
CA THR A 318 -12.09 -5.73 -6.45
C THR A 318 -11.82 -7.04 -7.20
N VAL A 319 -11.98 -8.19 -6.56
CA VAL A 319 -11.79 -9.50 -7.22
C VAL A 319 -12.91 -9.79 -8.23
N TYR A 320 -14.14 -9.36 -7.96
CA TYR A 320 -15.22 -9.43 -8.94
C TYR A 320 -14.93 -8.55 -10.16
N ARG A 321 -14.41 -7.33 -9.96
CA ARG A 321 -13.93 -6.50 -11.08
C ARG A 321 -12.78 -7.18 -11.84
N LEU A 322 -11.86 -7.83 -11.14
CA LEU A 322 -10.76 -8.59 -11.76
C LEU A 322 -11.30 -9.71 -12.66
N SER A 323 -12.40 -10.36 -12.30
CA SER A 323 -13.04 -11.38 -13.14
C SER A 323 -13.53 -10.85 -14.49
N LYS A 324 -13.73 -9.54 -14.62
CA LYS A 324 -14.14 -8.89 -15.87
C LYS A 324 -12.96 -8.41 -16.72
N CYS A 325 -11.73 -8.53 -16.24
CA CYS A 325 -10.55 -8.08 -16.98
C CYS A 325 -10.32 -8.94 -18.22
N ARG A 326 -10.00 -8.28 -19.34
CA ARG A 326 -9.94 -8.95 -20.66
C ARG A 326 -8.65 -9.73 -20.87
N SER A 327 -7.58 -9.39 -20.14
CA SER A 327 -6.24 -9.97 -20.30
C SER A 327 -5.97 -11.22 -19.45
N LEU A 328 -6.99 -11.81 -18.81
CA LEU A 328 -6.84 -13.03 -18.04
C LEU A 328 -6.90 -14.27 -18.95
N THR A 329 -5.95 -15.19 -18.74
CA THR A 329 -6.02 -16.54 -19.32
C THR A 329 -7.13 -17.36 -18.67
N ALA A 330 -7.62 -18.41 -19.35
CA ALA A 330 -8.64 -19.31 -18.81
C ALA A 330 -8.24 -19.93 -17.45
N GLY A 331 -6.95 -20.26 -17.26
CA GLY A 331 -6.43 -20.75 -15.99
C GLY A 331 -6.49 -19.72 -14.87
N GLN A 332 -6.11 -18.47 -15.16
CA GLN A 332 -6.20 -17.36 -14.19
C GLN A 332 -7.64 -17.03 -13.84
N PHE A 333 -8.53 -17.01 -14.84
CA PHE A 333 -9.96 -16.80 -14.64
C PHE A 333 -10.58 -17.88 -13.73
N ARG A 334 -10.16 -19.14 -13.89
CA ARG A 334 -10.55 -20.23 -12.99
C ARG A 334 -10.12 -19.95 -11.55
N THR A 335 -8.88 -19.51 -11.32
CA THR A 335 -8.42 -19.15 -9.96
C THR A 335 -9.26 -18.03 -9.34
N VAL A 336 -9.60 -16.99 -10.11
CA VAL A 336 -10.47 -15.90 -9.66
C VAL A 336 -11.85 -16.43 -9.27
N THR A 337 -12.42 -17.32 -10.07
CA THR A 337 -13.72 -17.93 -9.80
C THR A 337 -13.68 -18.83 -8.56
N ASP A 338 -12.65 -19.67 -8.44
CA ASP A 338 -12.46 -20.56 -7.30
C ASP A 338 -12.33 -19.76 -5.99
N PHE A 339 -11.63 -18.61 -6.03
CA PHE A 339 -11.58 -17.66 -4.92
C PHE A 339 -12.98 -17.15 -4.54
N LEU A 340 -13.76 -16.66 -5.51
CA LEU A 340 -15.09 -16.09 -5.26
C LEU A 340 -16.02 -17.15 -4.66
N VAL A 341 -16.02 -18.37 -5.19
CA VAL A 341 -16.85 -19.49 -4.68
C VAL A 341 -16.43 -19.88 -3.26
N ALA A 342 -15.13 -20.03 -3.01
CA ALA A 342 -14.63 -20.40 -1.69
C ALA A 342 -14.98 -19.35 -0.62
N HIS A 343 -14.88 -18.06 -0.94
CA HIS A 343 -15.19 -17.01 0.01
C HIS A 343 -16.70 -16.85 0.21
N THR A 344 -17.49 -16.88 -0.87
CA THR A 344 -18.95 -16.75 -0.78
C THR A 344 -19.64 -17.90 -0.05
N SER A 345 -19.09 -19.11 -0.13
CA SER A 345 -19.62 -20.27 0.62
C SER A 345 -19.35 -20.25 2.12
N ASN A 346 -18.32 -19.54 2.59
CA ASN A 346 -17.95 -19.44 4.01
C ASN A 346 -18.48 -18.17 4.70
N MET A 347 -19.25 -17.35 3.99
CA MET A 347 -19.75 -16.06 4.48
C MET A 347 -21.22 -16.12 4.91
N ARG A 348 -21.55 -15.29 5.91
CA ARG A 348 -22.95 -15.00 6.22
C ARG A 348 -23.58 -14.11 5.13
N PRO A 349 -24.82 -14.36 4.73
CA PRO A 349 -25.50 -13.64 3.63
C PRO A 349 -25.54 -12.12 3.81
N ILE A 350 -25.59 -11.61 5.05
CA ILE A 350 -25.59 -10.17 5.30
C ILE A 350 -24.30 -9.47 4.85
N MET A 351 -23.17 -10.18 4.83
CA MET A 351 -21.88 -9.67 4.35
C MET A 351 -21.79 -9.70 2.80
N MET A 352 -22.77 -10.29 2.11
CA MET A 352 -22.78 -10.43 0.66
C MET A 352 -23.67 -9.40 -0.04
N LEU A 353 -24.39 -8.55 0.71
CA LEU A 353 -25.40 -7.65 0.18
C LEU A 353 -24.87 -6.68 -0.88
N LYS A 354 -23.64 -6.15 -0.72
CA LYS A 354 -23.05 -5.25 -1.72
C LYS A 354 -22.67 -5.99 -3.01
N LEU A 355 -22.07 -7.17 -2.88
CA LEU A 355 -21.73 -8.01 -4.04
C LEU A 355 -23.00 -8.43 -4.80
N LEU A 356 -24.07 -8.74 -4.07
CA LEU A 356 -25.40 -9.00 -4.62
C LEU A 356 -25.94 -7.82 -5.43
N GLY A 357 -25.84 -6.60 -4.89
CA GLY A 357 -26.22 -5.39 -5.61
C GLY A 357 -25.51 -5.26 -6.96
N MET A 358 -24.20 -5.53 -7.00
CA MET A 358 -23.43 -5.52 -8.25
C MET A 358 -23.89 -6.58 -9.25
N LEU A 359 -24.03 -7.83 -8.78
CA LEU A 359 -24.49 -8.95 -9.62
C LEU A 359 -25.87 -8.68 -10.21
N THR A 360 -26.78 -8.06 -9.44
CA THR A 360 -28.12 -7.70 -9.94
C THR A 360 -28.10 -6.62 -11.02
N VAL A 361 -27.12 -5.71 -11.00
CA VAL A 361 -26.93 -4.69 -12.05
C VAL A 361 -26.35 -5.30 -13.32
N ASP A 362 -25.48 -6.31 -13.19
CA ASP A 362 -24.84 -6.96 -14.33
C ASP A 362 -25.72 -8.05 -14.99
N LEU A 363 -26.65 -8.65 -14.24
CA LEU A 363 -27.53 -9.73 -14.72
C LEU A 363 -28.29 -9.39 -16.02
N PRO A 364 -28.86 -8.17 -16.21
CA PRO A 364 -29.52 -7.79 -17.45
C PRO A 364 -28.56 -7.66 -18.64
N VAL A 365 -27.35 -7.14 -18.42
CA VAL A 365 -26.31 -6.99 -19.45
C VAL A 365 -25.79 -8.38 -19.89
N LEU A 366 -25.69 -9.32 -18.96
CA LEU A 366 -25.32 -10.71 -19.23
C LEU A 366 -26.38 -11.43 -20.09
N THR A 367 -27.66 -11.04 -20.01
CA THR A 367 -28.73 -11.65 -20.81
C THR A 367 -28.88 -11.10 -22.23
N GLU A 368 -28.38 -9.89 -22.52
CA GLU A 368 -28.62 -9.22 -23.80
C GLU A 368 -27.46 -9.35 -24.80
N ASN A 369 -26.20 -9.54 -24.36
CA ASN A 369 -25.03 -9.53 -25.24
C ASN A 369 -24.01 -10.64 -24.90
N THR A 370 -24.14 -11.85 -25.45
CA THR A 370 -23.04 -12.73 -25.97
C THR A 370 -23.48 -14.20 -26.14
N SER A 371 -22.93 -14.87 -27.16
CA SER A 371 -22.94 -16.34 -27.30
C SER A 371 -22.09 -16.97 -26.20
N TYR A 372 -22.70 -17.79 -25.34
CA TYR A 372 -22.16 -18.24 -24.05
C TYR A 372 -21.10 -19.35 -24.10
N GLU A 373 -20.13 -19.28 -23.16
CA GLU A 373 -19.47 -20.45 -22.56
C GLU A 373 -20.35 -21.02 -21.42
N PRO A 374 -20.80 -22.29 -21.50
CA PRO A 374 -21.65 -22.93 -20.48
C PRO A 374 -21.05 -22.97 -19.07
N GLU A 375 -19.73 -22.82 -18.92
CA GLU A 375 -19.04 -22.91 -17.65
C GLU A 375 -19.33 -21.73 -16.72
N LEU A 376 -19.48 -20.51 -17.24
CA LEU A 376 -19.74 -19.31 -16.43
C LEU A 376 -21.09 -19.39 -15.72
N PHE A 377 -22.13 -19.82 -16.44
CA PHE A 377 -23.46 -20.03 -15.88
C PHE A 377 -23.46 -21.19 -14.87
N SER A 378 -22.74 -22.27 -15.16
CA SER A 378 -22.61 -23.41 -14.24
C SER A 378 -21.89 -23.07 -12.93
N ARG A 379 -21.07 -22.01 -12.88
CA ARG A 379 -20.30 -21.57 -11.70
C ARG A 379 -20.88 -20.34 -11.00
N ALA A 380 -21.57 -19.45 -11.72
CA ALA A 380 -22.35 -18.36 -11.14
C ALA A 380 -23.64 -18.87 -10.46
N LEU A 381 -24.23 -19.96 -10.98
CA LEU A 381 -25.43 -20.57 -10.42
C LEU A 381 -25.23 -21.11 -8.98
N PRO A 382 -24.11 -21.77 -8.61
CA PRO A 382 -23.78 -22.10 -7.22
C PRO A 382 -23.67 -20.88 -6.31
N CYS A 383 -23.07 -19.76 -6.76
CA CYS A 383 -23.02 -18.53 -5.98
C CYS A 383 -24.43 -17.95 -5.78
N LEU A 384 -25.24 -17.86 -6.84
CA LEU A 384 -26.63 -17.39 -6.78
C LEU A 384 -27.54 -18.32 -5.98
N ALA A 385 -27.34 -19.64 -6.06
CA ALA A 385 -28.10 -20.66 -5.33
C ALA A 385 -27.71 -20.72 -3.85
N ALA A 386 -26.42 -20.62 -3.52
CA ALA A 386 -25.94 -20.51 -2.14
C ALA A 386 -26.49 -19.26 -1.46
N ILE A 387 -26.56 -18.14 -2.19
CA ILE A 387 -27.17 -16.89 -1.73
C ILE A 387 -28.68 -17.01 -1.59
N GLY A 388 -29.37 -17.58 -2.58
CA GLY A 388 -30.82 -17.79 -2.54
C GLY A 388 -31.28 -18.69 -1.39
N CYS A 389 -30.46 -19.67 -1.00
CA CYS A 389 -30.68 -20.52 0.16
C CYS A 389 -30.37 -19.83 1.51
N ALA A 390 -29.57 -18.76 1.49
CA ALA A 390 -29.13 -18.05 2.68
C ALA A 390 -30.03 -16.83 3.04
N LEU A 391 -30.84 -16.36 2.08
CA LEU A 391 -31.83 -15.31 2.30
C LEU A 391 -33.15 -15.91 2.84
N SER A 392 -33.52 -15.59 4.09
CA SER A 392 -34.88 -15.84 4.59
C SER A 392 -35.88 -14.93 3.84
N PRO A 393 -37.13 -15.39 3.56
CA PRO A 393 -38.14 -14.57 2.88
C PRO A 393 -38.48 -13.23 3.57
N ASP A 394 -38.01 -13.01 4.80
CA ASP A 394 -38.22 -11.80 5.60
C ASP A 394 -37.22 -10.65 5.30
N CYS A 395 -36.24 -10.84 4.41
CA CYS A 395 -35.32 -9.77 3.98
C CYS A 395 -35.96 -8.84 2.94
N SER A 396 -36.92 -8.01 3.36
CA SER A 396 -37.42 -6.89 2.55
C SER A 396 -36.41 -5.73 2.50
N VAL A 397 -35.36 -5.87 1.67
CA VAL A 397 -34.25 -4.89 1.50
C VAL A 397 -34.57 -3.79 0.46
N ALA A 398 -35.85 -3.57 0.14
CA ALA A 398 -36.25 -2.62 -0.92
C ALA A 398 -36.02 -1.13 -0.59
N ASN A 399 -35.79 -0.76 0.68
CA ASN A 399 -35.75 0.67 1.09
C ASN A 399 -34.35 1.28 1.25
N ASN A 400 -33.26 0.53 1.10
CA ASN A 400 -31.88 1.05 1.21
C ASN A 400 -31.08 0.96 -0.10
N MET A 401 -31.72 0.61 -1.22
CA MET A 401 -31.06 0.48 -2.52
C MET A 401 -30.80 1.82 -3.23
N GLU A 402 -31.42 2.92 -2.80
CA GLU A 402 -31.24 4.24 -3.43
C GLU A 402 -29.87 4.89 -3.15
N ASP A 403 -29.13 4.42 -2.15
CA ASP A 403 -27.79 4.93 -1.79
C ASP A 403 -26.63 4.10 -2.37
N LEU A 404 -26.91 3.05 -3.16
CA LEU A 404 -25.86 2.33 -3.89
C LEU A 404 -25.39 3.19 -5.07
N PRO A 405 -24.10 3.55 -5.16
CA PRO A 405 -23.61 4.30 -6.31
C PRO A 405 -23.94 3.52 -7.59
N HIS A 406 -24.58 4.20 -8.53
CA HIS A 406 -24.91 3.68 -9.86
C HIS A 406 -23.58 3.45 -10.60
N VAL A 407 -22.97 2.27 -10.42
CA VAL A 407 -21.76 1.89 -11.16
C VAL A 407 -22.22 1.33 -12.50
N SER A 408 -22.29 2.20 -13.51
CA SER A 408 -22.39 1.77 -14.91
C SER A 408 -21.19 0.89 -15.25
N SER A 409 -21.44 -0.12 -16.07
CA SER A 409 -20.56 -1.25 -16.37
C SER A 409 -19.30 -0.93 -17.18
N ASP A 410 -18.84 0.33 -17.25
CA ASP A 410 -17.72 0.70 -18.15
C ASP A 410 -16.77 1.85 -17.72
N ASP A 411 -17.03 2.67 -16.69
CA ASP A 411 -16.31 3.96 -16.59
C ASP A 411 -15.34 4.11 -15.39
N ALA A 412 -14.11 4.53 -15.71
CA ALA A 412 -13.08 4.96 -14.77
C ALA A 412 -13.64 5.91 -13.69
N TYR A 413 -13.17 5.77 -12.44
CA TYR A 413 -13.64 6.61 -11.33
C TYR A 413 -13.48 8.12 -11.62
N ILE A 414 -14.59 8.85 -11.54
CA ILE A 414 -14.62 10.32 -11.65
C ILE A 414 -14.98 10.90 -10.27
N PRO A 415 -14.04 11.57 -9.58
CA PRO A 415 -14.32 12.18 -8.28
C PRO A 415 -15.17 13.45 -8.43
N HIS A 416 -16.23 13.56 -7.63
CA HIS A 416 -17.15 14.70 -7.60
C HIS A 416 -17.12 15.45 -6.25
N PRO A 417 -15.99 16.08 -5.85
CA PRO A 417 -15.92 16.87 -4.63
C PRO A 417 -16.83 18.10 -4.70
N ILE A 418 -17.31 18.60 -3.56
CA ILE A 418 -18.12 19.82 -3.51
C ILE A 418 -17.30 21.04 -3.96
N GLU A 419 -17.93 21.97 -4.68
CA GLU A 419 -17.26 23.19 -5.15
C GLU A 419 -17.08 24.18 -3.98
N THR A 420 -15.84 24.29 -3.50
CA THR A 420 -15.47 25.17 -2.37
C THR A 420 -14.84 26.50 -2.80
N LYS A 421 -14.45 26.66 -4.07
CA LYS A 421 -13.72 27.85 -4.57
C LYS A 421 -14.42 29.18 -4.31
N LYS A 422 -15.76 29.19 -4.36
CA LYS A 422 -16.59 30.38 -4.17
C LYS A 422 -17.11 30.54 -2.74
N VAL A 423 -16.79 29.60 -1.85
CA VAL A 423 -17.29 29.60 -0.47
C VAL A 423 -16.37 30.45 0.40
N PRO A 424 -16.86 31.53 1.02
CA PRO A 424 -16.04 32.36 1.89
C PRO A 424 -15.72 31.64 3.19
N LEU A 425 -14.52 31.88 3.73
CA LEU A 425 -14.17 31.42 5.06
C LEU A 425 -14.95 32.21 6.13
N PRO A 426 -15.40 31.55 7.21
CA PRO A 426 -15.97 32.22 8.37
C PRO A 426 -15.04 33.32 8.94
N ALA A 427 -15.63 34.41 9.45
CA ALA A 427 -14.86 35.49 10.05
C ALA A 427 -13.96 35.00 11.19
N ASN A 428 -12.75 35.56 11.28
CA ASN A 428 -11.73 35.27 12.31
C ASN A 428 -11.19 33.83 12.33
N ILE A 429 -11.51 32.97 11.35
CA ILE A 429 -11.01 31.59 11.36
C ILE A 429 -9.62 31.44 10.72
N ALA A 430 -9.27 32.27 9.74
CA ALA A 430 -8.00 32.13 9.00
C ALA A 430 -6.75 32.12 9.89
N PRO A 431 -6.59 33.01 10.90
CA PRO A 431 -5.45 32.95 11.82
C PRO A 431 -5.42 31.66 12.66
N VAL A 432 -6.59 31.08 12.94
CA VAL A 432 -6.71 29.83 13.71
C VAL A 432 -6.31 28.63 12.85
N LEU A 433 -6.64 28.64 11.55
CA LEU A 433 -6.19 27.62 10.61
C LEU A 433 -4.67 27.65 10.41
N GLN A 434 -4.04 28.83 10.43
CA GLN A 434 -2.58 28.93 10.41
C GLN A 434 -1.96 28.35 11.68
N ARG A 435 -2.53 28.62 12.86
CA ARG A 435 -2.10 28.01 14.12
C ARG A 435 -2.35 26.49 14.16
N PHE A 436 -3.39 26.02 13.49
CA PHE A 436 -3.62 24.58 13.34
C PHE A 436 -2.55 23.92 12.45
N ALA A 437 -2.15 24.57 11.35
CA ALA A 437 -1.06 24.08 10.51
C ALA A 437 0.27 24.01 11.27
N GLU A 438 0.56 25.01 12.11
CA GLU A 438 1.71 25.00 13.04
C GLU A 438 1.60 23.85 14.06
N HIS A 439 0.44 23.66 14.68
CA HIS A 439 0.16 22.54 15.60
C HIS A 439 0.37 21.17 14.94
N TYR A 440 -0.15 20.98 13.73
CA TYR A 440 -0.05 19.72 13.00
C TYR A 440 1.39 19.44 12.53
N HIS A 441 2.13 20.50 12.15
CA HIS A 441 3.57 20.40 11.86
C HIS A 441 4.37 20.02 13.10
N ASP A 442 4.09 20.64 14.25
CA ASP A 442 4.74 20.31 15.52
C ASP A 442 4.44 18.86 15.96
N LEU A 443 3.22 18.33 15.72
CA LEU A 443 2.92 16.91 15.96
C LEU A 443 3.81 15.99 15.12
N TRP A 444 3.97 16.31 13.82
CA TRP A 444 4.83 15.55 12.92
C TRP A 444 6.30 15.64 13.34
N CYS A 445 6.81 16.85 13.63
CA CYS A 445 8.17 17.06 14.12
C CYS A 445 8.44 16.30 15.42
N ALA A 446 7.50 16.32 16.38
CA ALA A 446 7.62 15.62 17.64
C ALA A 446 7.69 14.10 17.44
N GLN A 447 6.89 13.56 16.51
CA GLN A 447 6.94 12.14 16.16
C GLN A 447 8.28 11.77 15.52
N MET A 448 8.74 12.55 14.54
CA MET A 448 10.02 12.34 13.87
C MET A 448 11.19 12.41 14.87
N MET A 449 11.20 13.38 15.78
CA MET A 449 12.25 13.49 16.81
C MET A 449 12.20 12.34 17.82
N ASN A 450 11.01 11.84 18.19
CA ASN A 450 10.87 10.62 19.00
C ASN A 450 11.45 9.39 18.27
N ASP A 451 11.30 9.35 16.95
CA ASP A 451 11.91 8.33 16.08
C ASP A 451 13.42 8.59 15.82
N SER A 452 14.02 9.53 16.57
CA SER A 452 15.43 9.93 16.53
C SER A 452 15.86 10.63 15.23
N TRP A 453 14.94 11.29 14.53
CA TRP A 453 15.29 12.15 13.40
C TRP A 453 15.83 13.51 13.86
N LEU A 454 16.83 14.00 13.15
CA LEU A 454 17.50 15.26 13.39
C LEU A 454 17.32 16.20 12.20
N TYR A 455 17.48 17.50 12.44
CA TYR A 455 17.57 18.45 11.35
C TYR A 455 18.84 18.20 10.51
N GLY A 456 18.69 18.20 9.19
CA GLY A 456 19.79 18.26 8.24
C GLY A 456 19.38 19.02 6.99
N GLU A 457 20.33 19.58 6.25
CA GLU A 457 20.03 20.37 5.04
C GLU A 457 19.37 19.53 3.93
N TYR A 458 19.58 18.21 3.98
CA TYR A 458 19.03 17.22 3.07
C TYR A 458 18.32 16.12 3.85
N TYR A 459 17.46 15.40 3.15
CA TYR A 459 16.84 14.18 3.68
C TYR A 459 17.84 13.04 3.61
N ASP A 460 18.07 12.37 4.73
CA ASP A 460 18.93 11.19 4.84
C ASP A 460 18.25 10.17 5.76
N GLU A 461 17.91 8.98 5.26
CA GLU A 461 17.26 7.96 6.08
C GLU A 461 18.26 7.19 6.96
N ASP A 462 19.54 7.12 6.56
CA ASP A 462 20.58 6.40 7.30
C ASP A 462 21.03 7.20 8.53
N ASP A 463 21.30 8.49 8.33
CA ASP A 463 21.66 9.43 9.40
C ASP A 463 20.41 10.05 10.08
N LYS A 464 19.21 9.65 9.63
CA LYS A 464 17.90 10.16 10.08
C LYS A 464 17.82 11.69 10.06
N LEU A 465 18.19 12.30 8.93
CA LEU A 465 18.15 13.74 8.73
C LEU A 465 16.91 14.17 7.93
N HIS A 466 16.26 15.26 8.33
CA HIS A 466 15.14 15.83 7.57
C HIS A 466 15.14 17.38 7.56
N PRO A 467 15.02 18.04 6.40
CA PRO A 467 15.14 19.50 6.27
C PRO A 467 13.96 20.28 6.86
N SER A 468 12.77 19.69 6.88
CA SER A 468 11.58 20.31 7.48
C SER A 468 11.49 20.20 9.01
N LEU A 469 12.50 19.65 9.71
CA LEU A 469 12.56 19.63 11.18
C LEU A 469 13.00 20.99 11.75
N VAL A 470 12.24 22.01 11.38
CA VAL A 470 12.40 23.41 11.78
C VAL A 470 11.04 23.97 12.18
N GLU A 471 11.05 25.12 12.86
CA GLU A 471 9.82 25.86 13.19
C GLU A 471 8.97 26.11 11.93
N PHE A 472 7.64 26.05 12.07
CA PHE A 472 6.70 26.28 10.96
C PHE A 472 6.97 27.59 10.20
N ARG A 473 7.40 28.63 10.90
CA ARG A 473 7.71 29.96 10.31
C ARG A 473 8.98 29.96 9.46
N SER A 474 9.87 29.01 9.71
CA SER A 474 11.14 28.83 8.98
C SER A 474 10.97 27.99 7.72
N LEU A 475 9.82 27.32 7.55
CA LEU A 475 9.48 26.62 6.30
C LEU A 475 9.31 27.60 5.15
N ARG A 476 9.49 27.12 3.91
CA ARG A 476 9.26 27.94 2.72
C ARG A 476 7.77 28.29 2.60
N ASN A 477 7.44 29.47 2.05
CA ASN A 477 6.04 29.90 1.86
C ASN A 477 5.17 28.86 1.13
N LYS A 478 5.76 28.13 0.17
CA LYS A 478 5.06 27.04 -0.55
C LYS A 478 4.71 25.86 0.39
N GLU A 479 5.60 25.49 1.31
CA GLU A 479 5.40 24.40 2.27
C GLU A 479 4.37 24.78 3.33
N GLN A 480 4.48 26.00 3.88
CA GLN A 480 3.47 26.53 4.82
C GLN A 480 2.07 26.51 4.20
N LYS A 481 1.94 26.95 2.94
CA LYS A 481 0.65 26.95 2.23
C LYS A 481 0.10 25.53 2.03
N LYS A 482 0.95 24.55 1.71
CA LYS A 482 0.55 23.14 1.58
C LYS A 482 -0.02 22.56 2.88
N LEU A 483 0.47 23.01 4.03
CA LEU A 483 -0.02 22.57 5.35
C LEU A 483 -1.36 23.24 5.74
N VAL A 484 -1.59 24.48 5.33
CA VAL A 484 -2.82 25.24 5.64
C VAL A 484 -3.99 24.85 4.73
N GLU A 485 -3.73 24.57 3.45
CA GLU A 485 -4.76 24.34 2.43
C GLU A 485 -5.77 23.22 2.78
N PRO A 486 -5.37 22.04 3.30
CA PRO A 486 -6.32 20.98 3.67
C PRO A 486 -7.33 21.41 4.74
N ALA A 487 -6.89 22.23 5.70
CA ALA A 487 -7.74 22.73 6.78
C ALA A 487 -8.72 23.81 6.27
N GLU A 488 -8.26 24.71 5.40
CA GLU A 488 -9.15 25.68 4.74
C GLU A 488 -10.22 25.00 3.89
N GLU A 489 -9.81 24.00 3.10
CA GLU A 489 -10.69 23.23 2.23
C GLU A 489 -11.77 22.50 3.05
N ALA A 490 -11.38 21.88 4.17
CA ALA A 490 -12.30 21.23 5.10
C ALA A 490 -13.37 22.20 5.62
N ILE A 491 -12.97 23.40 6.08
CA ILE A 491 -13.93 24.38 6.59
C ILE A 491 -14.85 24.92 5.50
N LYS A 492 -14.33 25.18 4.30
CA LYS A 492 -15.17 25.59 3.17
C LYS A 492 -16.19 24.51 2.82
N ALA A 493 -15.80 23.24 2.82
CA ALA A 493 -16.73 22.13 2.59
C ALA A 493 -17.81 22.03 3.69
N VAL A 494 -17.43 22.19 4.96
CA VAL A 494 -18.36 22.23 6.10
C VAL A 494 -19.41 23.33 5.91
N VAL A 495 -18.98 24.54 5.55
CA VAL A 495 -19.90 25.67 5.26
C VAL A 495 -20.77 25.39 4.03
N ALA A 496 -20.20 24.81 2.97
CA ALA A 496 -20.93 24.45 1.76
C ALA A 496 -22.05 23.44 2.00
N TRP A 497 -21.88 22.54 2.98
CA TRP A 497 -22.93 21.61 3.43
C TRP A 497 -23.94 22.22 4.41
N GLY A 498 -23.91 23.54 4.61
CA GLY A 498 -24.88 24.25 5.45
C GLY A 498 -24.62 24.14 6.95
N TRP A 499 -23.38 23.85 7.36
CA TRP A 499 -22.99 23.92 8.77
C TRP A 499 -22.49 25.32 9.10
N GLN A 500 -22.82 25.79 10.31
CA GLN A 500 -22.35 27.04 10.83
C GLN A 500 -21.09 26.81 11.66
N VAL A 501 -20.04 27.56 11.33
CA VAL A 501 -18.80 27.64 12.10
C VAL A 501 -18.71 29.05 12.69
N SER A 502 -18.95 29.18 13.98
CA SER A 502 -19.02 30.48 14.66
C SER A 502 -18.14 30.51 15.89
N TYR A 503 -17.50 31.66 16.13
CA TYR A 503 -16.81 31.91 17.39
C TYR A 503 -17.83 32.07 18.53
N SER A 504 -17.73 31.21 19.54
CA SER A 504 -18.49 31.31 20.79
C SER A 504 -17.55 31.72 21.91
N ASN A 505 -17.85 32.85 22.57
CA ASN A 505 -17.08 33.39 23.68
C ASN A 505 -16.83 32.30 24.75
N PRO A 506 -15.62 32.16 25.32
CA PRO A 506 -15.28 31.09 26.27
C PRO A 506 -15.85 31.35 27.67
N SER A 507 -17.17 31.52 27.78
CA SER A 507 -17.84 31.76 29.07
C SER A 507 -18.08 30.49 29.87
N ASN A 508 -17.78 29.29 29.34
CA ASN A 508 -17.95 28.03 30.05
C ASN A 508 -17.14 26.90 29.39
N ARG A 509 -15.84 26.80 29.74
CA ARG A 509 -15.11 25.53 30.01
C ARG A 509 -13.60 25.78 30.07
N THR A 510 -13.03 25.38 31.22
CA THR A 510 -11.63 25.04 31.53
C THR A 510 -10.54 26.05 31.19
N GLN A 511 -9.73 26.31 32.22
CA GLN A 511 -8.60 27.24 32.24
C GLN A 511 -7.69 27.10 31.00
N PRO A 512 -7.03 28.19 30.57
CA PRO A 512 -5.98 28.09 29.57
C PRO A 512 -4.95 27.06 30.07
N VAL A 513 -4.72 26.01 29.27
CA VAL A 513 -3.67 25.04 29.56
C VAL A 513 -2.36 25.82 29.65
N SER A 514 -1.84 25.93 30.87
CA SER A 514 -0.54 26.50 31.15
C SER A 514 0.48 25.74 30.31
N LYS A 515 1.28 26.46 29.52
CA LYS A 515 2.52 25.91 28.96
C LYS A 515 3.29 25.25 30.13
N PRO A 516 3.69 23.99 30.05
CA PRO A 516 4.63 23.47 31.04
C PRO A 516 5.92 24.28 30.89
N SER A 517 6.16 25.17 31.85
CA SER A 517 7.46 25.78 32.05
C SER A 517 8.38 24.69 32.56
N ILE A 518 9.10 24.03 31.65
CA ILE A 518 10.30 23.30 32.02
C ILE A 518 11.35 24.36 32.30
N ALA A 519 11.44 24.77 33.56
CA ALA A 519 12.60 25.50 34.06
C ALA A 519 13.79 24.53 34.14
N ASN A 520 14.92 24.95 33.55
CA ASN A 520 16.28 24.51 33.82
C ASN A 520 16.62 23.02 33.59
N MET A 521 16.97 22.69 32.34
CA MET A 521 18.25 22.03 32.06
C MET A 521 18.91 22.69 30.85
N GLY A 522 20.15 23.14 31.04
CA GLY A 522 21.15 23.46 30.00
C GLY A 522 20.65 24.11 28.72
N HIS A 523 20.67 25.44 28.67
CA HIS A 523 20.60 26.19 27.41
C HIS A 523 21.76 25.77 26.48
N SER A 524 21.47 24.97 25.47
CA SER A 524 22.11 25.09 24.15
C SER A 524 21.25 26.02 23.31
N ILE A 525 21.80 27.18 22.98
CA ILE A 525 21.23 28.13 22.02
C ILE A 525 21.09 27.41 20.66
N GLY A 526 19.86 27.17 20.19
CA GLY A 526 19.59 26.75 18.80
C GLY A 526 18.88 25.42 18.53
N SER A 527 18.38 24.69 19.53
CA SER A 527 17.63 23.43 19.29
C SER A 527 16.12 23.68 19.26
N TYR A 528 15.50 23.51 18.08
CA TYR A 528 14.03 23.54 17.90
C TYR A 528 13.38 22.41 18.70
N CYS A 529 12.37 22.74 19.51
CA CYS A 529 11.60 21.78 20.30
C CYS A 529 10.11 21.97 20.00
N PRO A 530 9.47 21.05 19.22
CA PRO A 530 8.07 21.17 18.87
C PRO A 530 7.18 21.05 20.11
N SER A 531 6.11 21.86 20.18
CA SER A 531 5.22 21.92 21.35
C SER A 531 3.74 21.88 20.93
N PRO A 532 3.26 20.74 20.38
CA PRO A 532 1.89 20.63 19.93
C PRO A 532 0.88 20.77 21.09
N VAL A 533 -0.31 21.27 20.78
CA VAL A 533 -1.41 21.45 21.73
C VAL A 533 -1.96 20.09 22.17
N ASP A 534 -2.11 19.86 23.46
CA ASP A 534 -2.72 18.61 23.95
C ASP A 534 -4.24 18.61 23.72
N LEU A 535 -4.68 17.80 22.76
CA LEU A 535 -6.09 17.62 22.40
C LEU A 535 -6.66 16.26 22.83
N LYS A 536 -5.91 15.46 23.62
CA LYS A 536 -6.32 14.09 24.01
C LYS A 536 -7.64 14.06 24.77
N ASN A 537 -7.90 15.08 25.60
CA ASN A 537 -9.09 15.18 26.45
C ASN A 537 -10.28 15.89 25.76
N VAL A 538 -10.16 16.25 24.49
CA VAL A 538 -11.22 16.92 23.73
C VAL A 538 -12.05 15.88 22.99
N ALA A 539 -13.32 15.75 23.36
CA ALA A 539 -14.26 14.81 22.77
C ALA A 539 -15.17 15.49 21.73
N LEU A 540 -15.32 14.86 20.56
CA LEU A 540 -16.23 15.29 19.51
C LEU A 540 -17.63 14.69 19.74
N SER A 541 -18.67 15.44 19.37
CA SER A 541 -20.05 14.92 19.41
C SER A 541 -20.30 13.91 18.29
N ARG A 542 -21.35 13.09 18.41
CA ARG A 542 -21.75 12.13 17.36
C ARG A 542 -21.96 12.80 15.99
N ASP A 543 -22.58 13.98 16.00
CA ASP A 543 -22.79 14.79 14.80
C ASP A 543 -21.47 15.25 14.17
N MET A 544 -20.49 15.62 15.00
CA MET A 544 -19.15 15.98 14.53
C MET A 544 -18.38 14.78 14.00
N LEU A 545 -18.52 13.59 14.60
CA LEU A 545 -17.90 12.36 14.08
C LEU A 545 -18.48 11.95 12.72
N SER A 546 -19.79 12.09 12.52
CA SER A 546 -20.42 11.90 11.20
C SER A 546 -19.91 12.93 10.18
N LEU A 547 -19.72 14.19 10.61
CA LEU A 547 -19.14 15.22 9.77
C LEU A 547 -17.66 14.96 9.47
N VAL A 548 -16.88 14.38 10.39
CA VAL A 548 -15.49 13.97 10.17
C VAL A 548 -15.41 12.97 9.02
N GLU A 549 -16.29 11.97 8.98
CA GLU A 549 -16.31 10.99 7.89
C GLU A 549 -16.65 11.66 6.55
N LYS A 550 -17.65 12.56 6.56
CA LYS A 550 -18.06 13.29 5.36
C LYS A 550 -16.96 14.21 4.82
N VAL A 551 -16.26 14.95 5.69
CA VAL A 551 -15.12 15.80 5.31
C VAL A 551 -13.95 14.95 4.83
N SER A 552 -13.67 13.81 5.48
CA SER A 552 -12.59 12.90 5.08
C SER A 552 -12.82 12.34 3.67
N SER A 553 -14.05 11.91 3.37
CA SER A 553 -14.46 11.50 2.02
C SER A 553 -14.30 12.63 0.99
N HIS A 554 -14.68 13.86 1.34
CA HIS A 554 -14.45 15.03 0.47
C HIS A 554 -12.96 15.32 0.25
N GLN A 555 -12.13 15.26 1.28
CA GLN A 555 -10.69 15.49 1.15
C GLN A 555 -10.04 14.46 0.22
N HIS A 556 -10.44 13.19 0.30
CA HIS A 556 -10.01 12.17 -0.64
C HIS A 556 -10.50 12.45 -2.07
N ALA A 557 -11.75 12.87 -2.26
CA ALA A 557 -12.27 13.25 -3.57
C ALA A 557 -11.54 14.46 -4.18
N VAL A 558 -11.21 15.47 -3.36
CA VAL A 558 -10.38 16.62 -3.78
C VAL A 558 -8.97 16.16 -4.16
N TRP A 559 -8.37 15.29 -3.37
CA TRP A 559 -7.06 14.69 -3.68
C TRP A 559 -7.11 13.92 -5.00
N CYS A 560 -8.11 13.05 -5.21
CA CYS A 560 -8.30 12.29 -6.44
C CYS A 560 -8.43 13.21 -7.66
N LYS A 561 -9.23 14.28 -7.54
CA LYS A 561 -9.42 15.25 -8.62
C LYS A 561 -8.11 15.96 -8.98
N LYS A 562 -7.31 16.36 -7.97
CA LYS A 562 -6.00 16.99 -8.17
C LYS A 562 -4.99 16.02 -8.76
N LYS A 563 -4.91 14.79 -8.24
CA LYS A 563 -3.99 13.75 -8.73
C LYS A 563 -4.33 13.38 -10.19
N LYS A 564 -5.61 13.20 -10.53
CA LYS A 564 -6.04 12.97 -11.92
C LYS A 564 -5.60 14.11 -12.85
N GLN A 565 -5.80 15.37 -12.46
CA GLN A 565 -5.32 16.52 -13.24
C GLN A 565 -3.80 16.56 -13.40
N GLN A 566 -3.04 16.17 -12.38
CA GLN A 566 -1.58 16.08 -12.46
C GLN A 566 -1.12 15.00 -13.43
N LEU A 567 -1.74 13.81 -13.38
CA LEU A 567 -1.46 12.71 -14.29
C LEU A 567 -1.85 13.06 -15.74
N ASP A 568 -3.03 13.63 -15.95
CA ASP A 568 -3.47 14.08 -17.27
C ASP A 568 -2.51 15.13 -17.87
N ALA A 569 -1.93 16.01 -17.04
CA ALA A 569 -1.01 17.06 -17.48
C ALA A 569 0.37 16.53 -17.94
N ILE A 570 0.77 15.33 -17.50
CA ILE A 570 2.04 14.69 -17.88
C ILE A 570 1.86 13.61 -18.95
N GLY A 571 0.69 13.55 -19.61
CA GLY A 571 0.41 12.58 -20.68
C GLY A 571 -0.36 11.34 -20.22
N GLY A 572 -0.90 11.36 -19.00
CA GLY A 572 -1.65 10.26 -18.40
C GLY A 572 -0.88 9.58 -17.26
N GLY A 573 -1.50 8.56 -16.68
CA GLY A 573 -0.93 7.80 -15.58
C GLY A 573 -2.00 7.20 -14.69
N ILE A 574 -1.61 6.23 -13.89
CA ILE A 574 -2.54 5.43 -13.09
C ILE A 574 -2.09 5.49 -11.64
N HIS A 575 -3.04 5.57 -10.72
CA HIS A 575 -2.73 5.56 -9.29
C HIS A 575 -3.70 4.65 -8.53
N PRO A 576 -3.23 3.67 -7.72
CA PRO A 576 -4.09 2.67 -7.08
C PRO A 576 -5.17 3.25 -6.14
N LEU A 577 -4.89 4.42 -5.54
CA LEU A 577 -5.83 5.14 -4.67
C LEU A 577 -6.90 5.97 -5.41
N LEU A 578 -6.95 5.96 -6.75
CA LEU A 578 -8.02 6.60 -7.53
C LEU A 578 -9.30 5.75 -7.53
N VAL A 579 -9.82 5.49 -6.34
CA VAL A 579 -11.06 4.76 -6.07
C VAL A 579 -11.97 5.57 -5.13
N PRO A 580 -13.29 5.30 -5.08
CA PRO A 580 -14.19 5.92 -4.10
C PRO A 580 -13.71 5.74 -2.66
N TYR A 581 -14.00 6.71 -1.79
CA TYR A 581 -13.57 6.69 -0.38
C TYR A 581 -14.04 5.44 0.37
N ASP A 582 -15.25 4.95 0.09
CA ASP A 582 -15.81 3.76 0.74
C ASP A 582 -15.06 2.48 0.38
N MET A 583 -14.35 2.49 -0.75
CA MET A 583 -13.51 1.37 -1.19
C MET A 583 -12.14 1.38 -0.53
N LEU A 584 -11.72 2.47 0.13
CA LEU A 584 -10.43 2.53 0.83
C LEU A 584 -10.39 1.61 2.06
N THR A 585 -9.19 1.19 2.44
CA THR A 585 -8.94 0.47 3.69
C THR A 585 -9.09 1.40 4.89
N GLU A 586 -9.22 0.82 6.09
CA GLU A 586 -9.31 1.64 7.30
C GLU A 586 -7.98 2.38 7.57
N THR A 587 -6.85 1.77 7.22
CA THR A 587 -5.53 2.41 7.29
C THR A 587 -5.38 3.59 6.32
N GLU A 588 -5.91 3.48 5.10
CA GLU A 588 -5.92 4.58 4.11
C GLU A 588 -6.81 5.74 4.57
N LYS A 589 -7.99 5.44 5.14
CA LYS A 589 -8.93 6.45 5.65
C LYS A 589 -8.42 7.14 6.91
N ASP A 590 -7.63 6.44 7.71
CA ASP A 590 -7.16 6.88 9.03
C ASP A 590 -6.43 8.22 8.99
N ASN A 591 -5.64 8.47 7.94
CA ASN A 591 -4.90 9.73 7.80
C ASN A 591 -5.85 10.93 7.63
N TYR A 592 -6.86 10.79 6.76
CA TYR A 592 -7.89 11.81 6.57
C TYR A 592 -8.70 12.02 7.86
N ARG A 593 -9.13 10.93 8.51
CA ARG A 593 -9.91 11.01 9.75
C ARG A 593 -9.13 11.67 10.88
N LYS A 594 -7.84 11.31 11.05
CA LYS A 594 -6.96 11.92 12.06
C LYS A 594 -6.81 13.41 11.82
N HIS A 595 -6.49 13.82 10.60
CA HIS A 595 -6.35 15.23 10.25
C HIS A 595 -7.63 16.03 10.54
N VAL A 596 -8.80 15.56 10.08
CA VAL A 596 -10.07 16.26 10.26
C VAL A 596 -10.53 16.25 11.73
N SER A 597 -10.37 15.12 12.43
CA SER A 597 -10.67 15.02 13.87
C SER A 597 -9.82 15.99 14.67
N GLU A 598 -8.51 16.06 14.38
CA GLU A 598 -7.59 16.97 15.04
C GLU A 598 -7.97 18.44 14.79
N LEU A 599 -8.34 18.78 13.54
CA LEU A 599 -8.84 20.11 13.18
C LEU A 599 -10.08 20.49 14.00
N PHE A 600 -11.06 19.60 14.12
CA PHE A 600 -12.30 19.89 14.84
C PHE A 600 -12.07 20.05 16.34
N LYS A 601 -11.21 19.21 16.95
CA LYS A 601 -10.80 19.36 18.34
C LYS A 601 -10.05 20.67 18.56
N PHE A 602 -9.14 21.03 17.67
CA PHE A 602 -8.38 22.28 17.73
C PHE A 602 -9.31 23.51 17.68
N LEU A 603 -10.33 23.47 16.81
CA LEU A 603 -11.32 24.52 16.71
C LEU A 603 -12.16 24.66 18.00
N GLN A 604 -12.61 23.55 18.60
CA GLN A 604 -13.31 23.58 19.88
C GLN A 604 -12.47 24.22 20.99
N THR A 605 -11.19 23.87 21.09
CA THR A 605 -10.25 24.44 22.09
C THR A 605 -10.03 25.93 21.86
N ASN A 606 -10.10 26.42 20.62
CA ASN A 606 -9.99 27.83 20.28
C ASN A 606 -11.35 28.57 20.29
N GLY A 607 -12.41 27.98 20.87
CA GLY A 607 -13.70 28.63 21.08
C GLY A 607 -14.64 28.62 19.87
N PHE A 608 -14.37 27.83 18.84
CA PHE A 608 -15.26 27.69 17.69
C PHE A 608 -16.28 26.58 17.91
N ARG A 609 -17.53 26.87 17.57
CA ARG A 609 -18.62 25.90 17.55
C ARG A 609 -18.99 25.55 16.11
N ILE A 610 -19.03 24.25 15.81
CA ILE A 610 -19.53 23.70 14.55
C ILE A 610 -20.93 23.11 14.83
N ALA A 611 -21.96 23.62 14.17
CA ALA A 611 -23.34 23.17 14.36
C ALA A 611 -24.11 23.13 13.05
N LYS A 612 -25.01 22.16 12.90
CA LYS A 612 -25.90 22.07 11.75
C LYS A 612 -26.90 23.21 11.80
N TYR A 613 -27.08 23.92 10.69
CA TYR A 613 -28.06 25.00 10.61
C TYR A 613 -29.48 24.40 10.70
N VAL A 614 -30.12 24.52 11.86
CA VAL A 614 -31.55 24.22 12.01
C VAL A 614 -32.30 25.50 11.70
N THR A 615 -32.81 25.62 10.47
CA THR A 615 -33.86 26.61 10.21
C THR A 615 -35.03 26.29 11.13
N TRP A 616 -35.28 27.14 12.12
CA TRP A 616 -36.54 27.15 12.86
C TRP A 616 -37.68 27.56 11.93
N VAL A 617 -38.10 26.66 11.02
CA VAL A 617 -39.36 26.83 10.28
C VAL A 617 -40.56 26.62 11.21
N CYS A 618 -40.38 26.03 12.40
CA CYS A 618 -41.46 25.80 13.36
C CYS A 618 -41.88 26.99 14.23
N SER A 619 -41.26 28.17 14.16
CA SER A 619 -41.72 29.32 14.97
C SER A 619 -42.81 30.16 14.27
N LYS A 620 -42.91 30.14 12.93
CA LYS A 620 -43.98 30.86 12.21
C LYS A 620 -45.31 30.10 12.13
N TYR A 621 -45.33 28.78 12.31
CA TYR A 621 -46.58 28.01 12.33
C TYR A 621 -47.22 27.91 13.72
N VAL A 622 -46.45 27.97 14.80
CA VAL A 622 -47.02 27.93 16.17
C VAL A 622 -47.68 29.26 16.55
N HIS A 623 -47.29 30.39 15.94
CA HIS A 623 -47.99 31.67 16.12
C HIS A 623 -49.21 31.87 15.21
N MET A 624 -49.40 31.06 14.15
CA MET A 624 -50.64 31.10 13.36
C MET A 624 -51.74 30.16 13.88
N ILE A 625 -51.40 29.19 14.73
CA ILE A 625 -52.40 28.27 15.32
C ILE A 625 -52.93 28.80 16.68
N SER A 626 -52.29 29.82 17.26
CA SER A 626 -52.72 30.44 18.54
C SER A 626 -53.62 31.69 18.38
N LEU A 627 -54.04 32.02 17.15
CA LEU A 627 -54.92 33.18 16.85
C LEU A 627 -56.24 32.79 16.17
N THR A 628 -56.56 31.49 16.15
CA THR A 628 -57.87 30.97 15.78
C THR A 628 -58.26 29.89 16.77
N ASP A 629 -58.69 30.31 17.96
CA ASP A 629 -59.68 29.64 18.81
C ASP A 629 -60.22 30.65 19.84
#